data_AF-A0A9D6V5R7-F1
#
_entry.id   AF-A0A9D6V5R7-F1
#
_cell.length_a   1.000
_cell.length_b   1.000
_cell.length_c   1.000
_cell.angle_alpha   90.00
_cell.angle_beta   90.00
_cell.angle_gamma   90.00
#
_symmetry.space_group_name_H-M   'P 1'
#
loop_
_entity.id
_entity.type
_entity.pdbx_description
1 polymer ?
#
loop_
_entity_poly.entity_id
_entity_poly.type
_entity_poly.pdbx_seq_one_letter_code
_entity_poly.pdbx_strand_id
1 'polypeptide(L)'
;MNPNDVSERLVNLGQKRLLPKETLAPLTLIEGRVHSLVEDNTFPFLNGLAHFLPNSRLQEVTTKLDVMRKEFEQAREVFLKDYGQHRHAAQREWEEMAHKLSQDPAWLLEAIVESFPPVNKLERSFVFDVQLFQISLPQTLSREIVTVTQQQAVITARQQAAQQASVKMRSDLEQFIGDCVANLREQTATLCEEMLVSISNGKTDGVHQKTLNRLVNFIDQFKQMNFVGDDVMEQRLEQVRKELLGRSAEEYRGNQSAQQRLRSGLSALGSYARSLAKADATPLVQRFGELGKRKFALAA
;
A
#
# COMPACT_ATOMS: atom_id res chain seq x y z
N MET A 1 -5.56 -33.64 -25.13
CA MET A 1 -4.63 -33.39 -24.01
C MET A 1 -5.28 -33.91 -22.73
N ASN A 2 -4.65 -34.85 -22.04
CA ASN A 2 -5.11 -35.29 -20.72
C ASN A 2 -4.61 -34.26 -19.68
N PRO A 3 -5.45 -33.74 -18.77
CA PRO A 3 -5.03 -32.79 -17.74
C PRO A 3 -3.85 -33.28 -16.88
N ASN A 4 -3.71 -34.61 -16.72
CA ASN A 4 -2.65 -35.23 -15.94
C ASN A 4 -1.26 -35.22 -16.61
N ASP A 5 -1.16 -34.81 -17.87
CA ASP A 5 0.11 -34.76 -18.62
C ASP A 5 0.84 -33.42 -18.46
N VAL A 6 0.28 -32.49 -17.67
CA VAL A 6 0.74 -31.11 -17.55
C VAL A 6 1.33 -30.87 -16.16
N SER A 7 2.58 -30.38 -16.09
CA SER A 7 3.19 -29.97 -14.82
C SER A 7 2.52 -28.70 -14.29
N GLU A 8 1.81 -28.78 -13.17
CA GLU A 8 1.17 -27.63 -12.50
C GLU A 8 2.17 -26.53 -12.07
N ARG A 9 3.45 -26.88 -11.99
CA ARG A 9 4.55 -25.98 -11.63
C ARG A 9 4.96 -25.07 -12.79
N LEU A 10 4.84 -25.57 -14.02
CA LEU A 10 5.21 -24.85 -15.26
C LEU A 10 3.99 -24.34 -16.02
N VAL A 11 2.82 -24.96 -15.84
CA VAL A 11 1.57 -24.54 -16.49
C VAL A 11 0.51 -24.39 -15.41
N ASN A 12 0.01 -23.16 -15.25
CA ASN A 12 -1.07 -22.87 -14.31
C ASN A 12 -2.16 -22.08 -15.02
N LEU A 13 -3.39 -22.60 -15.02
CA LEU A 13 -4.57 -21.97 -15.64
C LEU A 13 -4.34 -21.53 -17.11
N GLY A 14 -3.62 -22.34 -17.88
CA GLY A 14 -3.30 -22.08 -19.29
C GLY A 14 -2.11 -21.15 -19.53
N GLN A 15 -1.52 -20.56 -18.49
CA GLN A 15 -0.29 -19.77 -18.60
C GLN A 15 0.93 -20.70 -18.55
N LYS A 16 1.75 -20.65 -19.60
CA LYS A 16 3.01 -21.40 -19.70
C LYS A 16 4.16 -20.57 -19.12
N ARG A 17 4.92 -21.14 -18.20
CA ARG A 17 6.05 -20.50 -17.53
C ARG A 17 7.36 -21.14 -17.98
N LEU A 18 8.40 -20.32 -18.13
CA LEU A 18 9.74 -20.82 -18.45
C LEU A 18 10.43 -21.44 -17.24
N LEU A 19 10.12 -20.96 -16.03
CA LEU A 19 10.63 -21.48 -14.77
C LEU A 19 9.47 -21.80 -13.83
N PRO A 20 9.65 -22.78 -12.91
CA PRO A 20 8.70 -23.03 -11.84
C PRO A 20 8.43 -21.78 -10.99
N LYS A 21 7.19 -21.62 -10.49
CA LYS A 21 6.78 -20.45 -9.71
C LYS A 21 7.63 -20.25 -8.45
N GLU A 22 7.97 -21.34 -7.80
CA GLU A 22 8.76 -21.38 -6.56
C GLU A 22 10.17 -20.86 -6.74
N THR A 23 10.72 -20.88 -7.95
CA THR A 23 12.05 -20.32 -8.25
C THR A 23 12.10 -18.81 -7.99
N LEU A 24 10.96 -18.12 -8.15
CA LEU A 24 10.84 -16.69 -7.88
C LEU A 24 10.16 -16.38 -6.53
N ALA A 25 9.81 -17.40 -5.74
CA ALA A 25 9.05 -17.20 -4.50
C ALA A 25 9.70 -16.23 -3.51
N PRO A 26 11.04 -16.23 -3.30
CA PRO A 26 11.67 -15.24 -2.43
C PRO A 26 11.46 -13.80 -2.91
N LEU A 27 11.60 -13.55 -4.22
CA LEU A 27 11.39 -12.23 -4.82
C LEU A 27 9.92 -11.79 -4.73
N THR A 28 8.99 -12.69 -5.05
CA THR A 28 7.54 -12.42 -4.93
C THR A 28 7.11 -12.17 -3.49
N LEU A 29 7.72 -12.83 -2.50
CA LEU A 29 7.44 -12.57 -1.09
C LEU A 29 7.86 -11.16 -0.69
N ILE A 30 9.01 -10.69 -1.18
CA ILE A 30 9.48 -9.33 -0.91
C ILE A 30 8.58 -8.30 -1.60
N GLU A 31 8.23 -8.53 -2.87
CA GLU A 31 7.26 -7.70 -3.60
C GLU A 31 5.94 -7.55 -2.82
N GLY A 32 5.34 -8.65 -2.37
CA GLY A 32 4.12 -8.62 -1.56
C GLY A 32 4.27 -7.83 -0.26
N ARG A 33 5.40 -8.00 0.44
CA ARG A 33 5.70 -7.24 1.67
C ARG A 33 5.86 -5.75 1.43
N VAL A 34 6.46 -5.35 0.29
CA VAL A 34 6.59 -3.95 -0.10
C VAL A 34 5.23 -3.35 -0.39
N HIS A 35 4.39 -4.04 -1.17
CA HIS A 35 3.02 -3.59 -1.45
C HIS A 35 2.23 -3.39 -0.15
N SER A 36 2.22 -4.39 0.74
CA SER A 36 1.55 -4.25 2.03
C SER A 36 2.13 -3.09 2.86
N LEU A 37 3.45 -2.92 2.90
CA LEU A 37 4.05 -1.78 3.61
C LEU A 37 3.57 -0.45 3.04
N VAL A 38 3.55 -0.28 1.73
CA VAL A 38 3.11 0.97 1.09
C VAL A 38 1.61 1.19 1.36
N GLU A 39 0.78 0.19 1.12
CA GLU A 39 -0.68 0.27 1.34
C GLU A 39 -1.04 0.61 2.79
N ASP A 40 -0.36 0.00 3.77
CA ASP A 40 -0.64 0.20 5.20
C ASP A 40 -0.22 1.58 5.73
N ASN A 41 0.64 2.30 5.00
CA ASN A 41 1.34 3.49 5.50
C ASN A 41 1.17 4.73 4.64
N THR A 42 0.40 4.63 3.57
CA THR A 42 0.22 5.72 2.62
C THR A 42 -1.21 5.81 2.15
N PHE A 43 -1.52 6.90 1.46
CA PHE A 43 -2.81 7.08 0.80
C PHE A 43 -2.60 7.17 -0.72
N PRO A 44 -3.41 6.46 -1.55
CA PRO A 44 -3.33 6.60 -3.00
C PRO A 44 -3.52 8.05 -3.43
N PHE A 45 -2.62 8.56 -4.25
CA PHE A 45 -2.57 9.95 -4.70
C PHE A 45 -2.48 10.01 -6.23
N LEU A 46 -3.01 11.07 -6.86
CA LEU A 46 -3.08 11.21 -8.33
C LEU A 46 -3.70 9.99 -9.03
N ASN A 47 -4.88 9.54 -8.57
CA ASN A 47 -5.57 8.35 -9.10
C ASN A 47 -4.74 7.06 -9.01
N GLY A 48 -3.90 6.93 -7.97
CA GLY A 48 -3.06 5.76 -7.75
C GLY A 48 -1.74 5.74 -8.53
N LEU A 49 -1.41 6.83 -9.25
CA LEU A 49 -0.10 6.97 -9.88
C LEU A 49 1.03 7.14 -8.84
N ALA A 50 0.68 7.63 -7.65
CA ALA A 50 1.61 7.83 -6.54
C ALA A 50 0.94 7.53 -5.21
N HIS A 51 1.72 7.55 -4.14
CA HIS A 51 1.25 7.37 -2.77
C HIS A 51 1.70 8.55 -1.91
N PHE A 52 0.77 9.13 -1.14
CA PHE A 52 1.07 10.15 -0.15
C PHE A 52 1.48 9.49 1.16
N LEU A 53 2.71 9.76 1.61
CA LEU A 53 3.27 9.27 2.85
C LEU A 53 3.27 10.38 3.91
N PRO A 54 2.53 10.23 5.03
CA PRO A 54 2.61 11.17 6.14
C PRO A 54 4.03 11.32 6.69
N ASN A 55 4.44 12.55 7.00
CA ASN A 55 5.79 12.85 7.51
C ASN A 55 6.13 12.10 8.80
N SER A 56 5.12 11.88 9.66
CA SER A 56 5.20 11.06 10.89
C SER A 56 5.64 9.62 10.62
N ARG A 57 5.39 9.10 9.42
CA ARG A 57 5.73 7.73 8.99
C ARG A 57 6.94 7.67 8.07
N LEU A 58 7.41 8.81 7.56
CA LEU A 58 8.46 8.90 6.56
C LEU A 58 9.69 8.08 6.95
N GLN A 59 10.30 8.39 8.11
CA GLN A 59 11.54 7.74 8.55
C GLN A 59 11.38 6.21 8.71
N GLU A 60 10.29 5.76 9.31
CA GLU A 60 10.04 4.34 9.55
C GLU A 60 9.85 3.59 8.23
N VAL A 61 9.02 4.12 7.34
CA VAL A 61 8.69 3.49 6.06
C VAL A 61 9.92 3.45 5.16
N THR A 62 10.69 4.55 5.05
CA THR A 62 11.91 4.56 4.24
C THR A 62 12.96 3.59 4.77
N THR A 63 13.08 3.46 6.09
CA THR A 63 14.00 2.49 6.70
C THR A 63 13.59 1.06 6.38
N LYS A 64 12.30 0.73 6.49
CA LYS A 64 11.78 -0.61 6.14
C LYS A 64 11.91 -0.92 4.65
N LEU A 65 11.70 0.08 3.79
CA LEU A 65 11.91 -0.06 2.34
C LEU A 65 13.38 -0.31 1.99
N ASP A 66 14.32 0.34 2.67
CA ASP A 66 15.76 0.09 2.49
C ASP A 66 16.16 -1.33 2.90
N VAL A 67 15.61 -1.83 4.02
CA VAL A 67 15.81 -3.22 4.44
C VAL A 67 15.29 -4.19 3.37
N MET A 68 14.06 -3.98 2.87
CA MET A 68 13.49 -4.85 1.83
C MET A 68 14.21 -4.74 0.49
N ARG A 69 14.76 -3.56 0.15
CA ARG A 69 15.63 -3.38 -1.02
C ARG A 69 16.86 -4.29 -0.92
N LYS A 70 17.54 -4.30 0.23
CA LYS A 70 18.72 -5.16 0.47
C LYS A 70 18.36 -6.65 0.42
N GLU A 71 17.24 -7.03 1.01
CA GLU A 71 16.71 -8.40 0.92
C GLU A 71 16.42 -8.80 -0.54
N PHE A 72 15.87 -7.89 -1.34
CA PHE A 72 15.60 -8.10 -2.75
C PHE A 72 16.89 -8.26 -3.57
N GLU A 73 17.87 -7.40 -3.34
CA GLU A 73 19.18 -7.49 -3.98
C GLU A 73 19.85 -8.84 -3.70
N GLN A 74 19.83 -9.28 -2.44
CA GLN A 74 20.35 -10.59 -2.05
C GLN A 74 19.59 -11.74 -2.71
N ALA A 75 18.25 -11.70 -2.71
CA ALA A 75 17.43 -12.73 -3.36
C ALA A 75 17.67 -12.78 -4.88
N ARG A 76 17.86 -11.62 -5.52
CA ARG A 76 18.22 -11.50 -6.93
C ARG A 76 19.58 -12.12 -7.22
N GLU A 77 20.60 -11.84 -6.40
CA GLU A 77 21.93 -12.42 -6.58
C GLU A 77 21.92 -13.95 -6.48
N VAL A 78 21.21 -14.50 -5.48
CA VAL A 78 21.02 -15.95 -5.34
C VAL A 78 20.33 -16.53 -6.58
N PHE A 79 19.24 -15.93 -7.01
CA PHE A 79 18.52 -16.38 -8.20
C PHE A 79 19.38 -16.35 -9.46
N LEU A 80 20.14 -15.27 -9.69
CA LEU A 80 21.02 -15.14 -10.87
C LEU A 80 22.17 -16.15 -10.84
N LYS A 81 22.75 -16.42 -9.67
CA LYS A 81 23.79 -17.43 -9.48
C LYS A 81 23.28 -18.83 -9.83
N ASP A 82 22.05 -19.15 -9.40
CA ASP A 82 21.46 -20.48 -9.59
C ASP A 82 20.62 -20.59 -10.87
N TYR A 83 20.47 -19.49 -11.63
CA TYR A 83 19.64 -19.42 -12.84
C TYR A 83 19.97 -20.49 -13.87
N GLY A 84 21.26 -20.77 -14.07
CA GLY A 84 21.70 -21.84 -14.96
C GLY A 84 21.13 -23.19 -14.53
N GLN A 85 21.19 -23.52 -13.23
CA GLN A 85 20.66 -24.78 -12.71
C GLN A 85 19.14 -24.83 -12.82
N HIS A 86 18.45 -23.74 -12.50
CA HIS A 86 17.00 -23.63 -12.64
C HIS A 86 16.54 -23.82 -14.09
N ARG A 87 17.25 -23.22 -15.05
CA ARG A 87 17.01 -23.39 -16.48
C ARG A 87 17.14 -24.85 -16.90
N HIS A 88 18.24 -25.52 -16.54
CA HIS A 88 18.45 -26.92 -16.90
C HIS A 88 17.39 -27.84 -16.27
N ALA A 89 17.00 -27.58 -15.02
CA ALA A 89 15.93 -28.33 -14.36
C ALA A 89 14.59 -28.16 -15.07
N ALA A 90 14.21 -26.91 -15.39
CA ALA A 90 12.98 -26.61 -16.10
C ALA A 90 12.96 -27.17 -17.53
N GLN A 91 14.11 -27.17 -18.23
CA GLN A 91 14.25 -27.77 -19.56
C GLN A 91 13.97 -29.28 -19.52
N ARG A 92 14.51 -30.01 -18.55
CA ARG A 92 14.20 -31.44 -18.39
C ARG A 92 12.71 -31.70 -18.13
N GLU A 93 12.08 -30.88 -17.29
CA GLU A 93 10.64 -30.97 -17.06
C GLU A 93 9.83 -30.68 -18.35
N TRP A 94 10.26 -29.70 -19.15
CA TRP A 94 9.66 -29.42 -20.45
C TRP A 94 9.89 -30.53 -21.48
N GLU A 95 11.06 -31.18 -21.49
CA GLU A 95 11.36 -32.34 -22.32
C GLU A 95 10.39 -33.48 -22.05
N GLU A 96 10.20 -33.84 -20.78
CA GLU A 96 9.23 -34.88 -20.39
C GLU A 96 7.79 -34.54 -20.79
N MET A 97 7.41 -33.26 -20.70
CA MET A 97 6.08 -32.78 -21.08
C MET A 97 5.90 -32.73 -22.61
N ALA A 98 6.90 -32.28 -23.37
CA ALA A 98 6.81 -32.08 -24.80
C ALA A 98 6.47 -33.39 -25.54
N HIS A 99 7.03 -34.51 -25.08
CA HIS A 99 6.72 -35.84 -25.62
C HIS A 99 5.26 -36.26 -25.43
N LYS A 100 4.56 -35.70 -24.44
CA LYS A 100 3.15 -36.00 -24.14
C LYS A 100 2.19 -34.97 -24.77
N LEU A 101 2.66 -33.74 -24.97
CA LEU A 101 1.84 -32.60 -25.36
C LEU A 101 1.86 -32.29 -26.86
N SER A 102 2.92 -32.66 -27.58
CA SER A 102 3.12 -32.30 -29.00
C SER A 102 3.36 -33.52 -29.87
N GLN A 103 2.87 -33.48 -31.12
CA GLN A 103 3.25 -34.45 -32.17
C GLN A 103 4.66 -34.20 -32.70
N ASP A 104 5.18 -32.98 -32.53
CA ASP A 104 6.58 -32.61 -32.79
C ASP A 104 7.19 -32.03 -31.50
N PRO A 105 7.78 -32.87 -30.64
CA PRO A 105 8.43 -32.44 -29.41
C PRO A 105 9.69 -31.60 -29.66
N ALA A 106 10.41 -31.85 -30.76
CA ALA A 106 11.68 -31.20 -31.05
C ALA A 106 11.48 -29.70 -31.31
N TRP A 107 10.53 -29.35 -32.16
CA TRP A 107 10.17 -27.96 -32.42
C TRP A 107 9.72 -27.21 -31.15
N LEU A 108 8.88 -27.84 -30.32
CA LEU A 108 8.39 -27.22 -29.08
C LEU A 108 9.53 -26.93 -28.10
N LEU A 109 10.48 -27.87 -27.97
CA LEU A 109 11.63 -27.71 -27.09
C LEU A 109 12.58 -26.63 -27.58
N GLU A 110 12.83 -26.55 -28.89
CA GLU A 110 13.64 -25.48 -29.47
C GLU A 110 13.02 -24.10 -29.16
N ALA A 111 11.72 -23.93 -29.38
CA ALA A 111 11.01 -22.69 -29.06
C ALA A 111 11.08 -22.32 -27.56
N ILE A 112 11.01 -23.31 -26.66
CA ILE A 112 11.15 -23.10 -25.21
C ILE A 112 12.59 -22.69 -24.85
N VAL A 113 13.60 -23.36 -25.43
CA VAL A 113 15.01 -23.08 -25.19
C VAL A 113 15.39 -21.67 -25.62
N GLU A 114 14.90 -21.23 -26.78
CA GLU A 114 15.09 -19.87 -27.31
C GLU A 114 14.39 -18.79 -26.47
N SER A 115 13.32 -19.15 -25.78
CA SER A 115 12.56 -18.22 -24.93
C SER A 115 13.29 -17.87 -23.62
N PHE A 116 14.31 -18.63 -23.21
CA PHE A 116 15.08 -18.32 -22.00
C PHE A 116 15.98 -17.09 -22.21
N PRO A 117 15.83 -16.02 -21.40
CA PRO A 117 16.66 -14.83 -21.52
C PRO A 117 18.12 -15.11 -21.09
N PRO A 118 19.12 -14.47 -21.71
CA PRO A 118 20.49 -14.52 -21.22
C PRO A 118 20.62 -13.77 -19.89
N VAL A 119 21.57 -14.19 -19.05
CA VAL A 119 21.75 -13.69 -17.66
C VAL A 119 21.86 -12.17 -17.58
N ASN A 120 22.58 -11.55 -18.51
CA ASN A 120 22.77 -10.09 -18.55
C ASN A 120 21.47 -9.30 -18.83
N LYS A 121 20.54 -9.87 -19.62
CA LYS A 121 19.21 -9.28 -19.82
C LYS A 121 18.33 -9.53 -18.60
N LEU A 122 18.48 -10.70 -17.98
CA LEU A 122 17.70 -11.10 -16.82
C LEU A 122 17.98 -10.19 -15.62
N GLU A 123 19.26 -9.89 -15.32
CA GLU A 123 19.66 -9.01 -14.23
C GLU A 123 18.96 -7.63 -14.29
N ARG A 124 18.86 -7.05 -15.48
CA ARG A 124 18.22 -5.74 -15.71
C ARG A 124 16.70 -5.76 -15.52
N SER A 125 16.08 -6.94 -15.55
CA SER A 125 14.64 -7.10 -15.35
C SER A 125 14.23 -7.14 -13.88
N PHE A 126 15.19 -7.27 -12.95
CA PHE A 126 14.94 -7.30 -11.50
C PHE A 126 15.46 -6.03 -10.84
N VAL A 127 14.58 -5.05 -10.72
CA VAL A 127 14.87 -3.73 -10.14
C VAL A 127 13.94 -3.46 -8.96
N PHE A 128 14.53 -2.95 -7.88
CA PHE A 128 13.80 -2.38 -6.76
C PHE A 128 14.15 -0.89 -6.71
N ASP A 129 13.17 -0.02 -6.95
CA ASP A 129 13.36 1.42 -6.89
C ASP A 129 12.26 2.11 -6.09
N VAL A 130 12.63 3.17 -5.37
CA VAL A 130 11.73 3.97 -4.55
C VAL A 130 12.05 5.42 -4.83
N GLN A 131 11.07 6.13 -5.39
CA GLN A 131 11.19 7.54 -5.72
C GLN A 131 10.29 8.35 -4.81
N LEU A 132 10.90 9.25 -4.04
CA LEU A 132 10.20 10.21 -3.19
C LEU A 132 10.32 11.58 -3.84
N PHE A 133 9.19 12.25 -4.02
CA PHE A 133 9.15 13.62 -4.53
C PHE A 133 8.20 14.45 -3.69
N GLN A 134 8.52 15.74 -3.58
CA GLN A 134 7.65 16.71 -2.93
C GLN A 134 6.98 17.56 -3.99
N ILE A 135 5.65 17.65 -3.95
CA ILE A 135 4.91 18.58 -4.79
C ILE A 135 4.95 19.95 -4.12
N SER A 136 5.71 20.86 -4.72
CA SER A 136 5.64 22.28 -4.39
C SER A 136 4.71 22.97 -5.38
N LEU A 137 3.73 23.72 -4.88
CA LEU A 137 2.96 24.62 -5.74
C LEU A 137 3.94 25.62 -6.38
N PRO A 138 3.96 25.78 -7.71
CA PRO A 138 4.84 26.76 -8.35
C PRO A 138 4.41 28.16 -7.91
N GLN A 139 5.15 28.74 -6.95
CA GLN A 139 4.82 30.08 -6.45
C GLN A 139 5.23 31.18 -7.42
N THR A 140 6.22 30.91 -8.28
CA THR A 140 6.58 31.72 -9.42
C THR A 140 7.27 30.79 -10.41
N LEU A 141 6.80 30.74 -11.66
CA LEU A 141 7.62 30.23 -12.76
C LEU A 141 8.84 31.15 -12.81
N SER A 142 9.98 30.68 -12.28
CA SER A 142 11.27 31.32 -12.46
C SER A 142 11.40 31.64 -13.94
N ARG A 143 11.49 32.94 -14.25
CA ARG A 143 11.69 33.47 -15.60
C ARG A 143 13.11 33.09 -16.07
N GLU A 144 13.34 31.81 -16.35
CA GLU A 144 14.50 31.39 -17.12
C GLU A 144 14.20 31.60 -18.60
N ILE A 145 14.58 32.82 -19.01
CA ILE A 145 15.10 33.25 -20.31
C ILE A 145 14.93 32.23 -21.45
N VAL A 146 13.88 32.42 -22.24
CA VAL A 146 13.86 31.98 -23.64
C VAL A 146 14.13 33.21 -24.50
N THR A 147 15.04 33.05 -25.44
CA THR A 147 15.51 34.01 -26.43
C THR A 147 14.40 34.91 -26.98
N VAL A 148 14.70 36.20 -26.96
CA VAL A 148 13.88 37.30 -27.48
C VAL A 148 13.60 37.07 -28.96
N THR A 149 12.42 36.53 -29.27
CA THR A 149 11.63 36.78 -30.51
C THR A 149 10.29 36.02 -30.56
N GLN A 150 9.98 35.10 -29.63
CA GLN A 150 8.67 34.43 -29.61
C GLN A 150 7.75 34.83 -28.45
N GLN A 151 6.82 35.72 -28.81
CA GLN A 151 5.38 35.69 -28.48
C GLN A 151 4.97 35.84 -27.01
N GLN A 152 4.55 37.07 -26.67
CA GLN A 152 3.71 37.40 -25.52
C GLN A 152 2.52 36.43 -25.36
N ALA A 153 1.95 35.94 -26.49
CA ALA A 153 0.89 34.93 -26.49
C ALA A 153 1.31 33.59 -25.87
N VAL A 154 2.56 33.13 -26.07
CA VAL A 154 3.08 31.90 -25.46
C VAL A 154 3.29 32.09 -23.96
N ILE A 155 3.77 33.27 -23.54
CA ILE A 155 3.93 33.60 -22.12
C ILE A 155 2.56 33.65 -21.43
N THR A 156 1.58 34.32 -22.03
CA THR A 156 0.21 34.40 -21.49
C THR A 156 -0.47 33.03 -21.47
N ALA A 157 -0.33 32.22 -22.53
CA ALA A 157 -0.86 30.85 -22.57
C ALA A 157 -0.23 29.95 -21.49
N ARG A 158 1.08 30.07 -21.25
CA ARG A 158 1.76 29.34 -20.16
C ARG A 158 1.29 29.81 -18.77
N GLN A 159 1.12 31.12 -18.57
CA GLN A 159 0.59 31.65 -17.32
C GLN A 159 -0.84 31.18 -17.06
N GLN A 160 -1.70 31.21 -18.08
CA GLN A 160 -3.07 30.70 -17.98
C GLN A 160 -3.10 29.19 -17.71
N ALA A 161 -2.28 28.40 -18.43
CA ALA A 161 -2.17 26.97 -18.21
C ALA A 161 -1.66 26.65 -16.80
N ALA A 162 -0.64 27.37 -16.32
CA ALA A 162 -0.12 27.21 -14.95
C ALA A 162 -1.16 27.58 -13.89
N GLN A 163 -1.94 28.65 -14.13
CA GLN A 163 -2.99 29.08 -13.20
C GLN A 163 -4.16 28.09 -13.18
N GLN A 164 -4.60 27.61 -14.34
CA GLN A 164 -5.62 26.56 -14.45
C GLN A 164 -5.16 25.26 -13.79
N ALA A 165 -3.92 24.82 -14.04
CA ALA A 165 -3.33 23.66 -13.40
C ALA A 165 -3.26 23.83 -11.88
N SER A 166 -2.89 25.03 -11.39
CA SER A 166 -2.83 25.31 -9.96
C SER A 166 -4.19 25.28 -9.28
N VAL A 167 -5.23 25.82 -9.93
CA VAL A 167 -6.61 25.77 -9.42
C VAL A 167 -7.10 24.32 -9.39
N LYS A 168 -6.87 23.56 -10.46
CA LYS A 168 -7.25 22.15 -10.53
C LYS A 168 -6.52 21.32 -9.47
N MET A 169 -5.19 21.46 -9.35
CA MET A 169 -4.40 20.75 -8.34
C MET A 169 -4.86 21.06 -6.91
N ARG A 170 -5.28 22.30 -6.64
CA ARG A 170 -5.83 22.66 -5.32
C ARG A 170 -7.15 21.93 -5.06
N SER A 171 -8.08 21.95 -6.01
CA SER A 171 -9.35 21.23 -5.90
C SER A 171 -9.13 19.73 -5.72
N ASP A 172 -8.23 19.14 -6.52
CA ASP A 172 -7.90 17.72 -6.46
C ASP A 172 -7.25 17.36 -5.11
N LEU A 173 -6.41 18.24 -4.56
CA LEU A 173 -5.80 18.07 -3.24
C LEU A 173 -6.84 18.17 -2.11
N GLU A 174 -7.76 19.13 -2.18
CA GLU A 174 -8.84 19.29 -1.19
C GLU A 174 -9.74 18.06 -1.16
N GLN A 175 -10.11 17.54 -2.33
CA GLN A 175 -10.87 16.30 -2.45
C GLN A 175 -10.07 15.11 -1.90
N PHE A 176 -8.80 14.96 -2.27
CA PHE A 176 -7.92 13.90 -1.78
C PHE A 176 -7.80 13.90 -0.25
N ILE A 177 -7.64 15.07 0.38
CA ILE A 177 -7.59 15.18 1.85
C ILE A 177 -8.91 14.72 2.47
N GLY A 178 -10.05 15.16 1.90
CA GLY A 178 -11.37 14.70 2.32
C GLY A 178 -11.52 13.18 2.25
N ASP A 179 -11.09 12.59 1.14
CA ASP A 179 -11.12 11.14 0.92
C ASP A 179 -10.23 10.39 1.93
N CYS A 180 -9.04 10.92 2.26
CA CYS A 180 -8.16 10.33 3.28
C CYS A 180 -8.82 10.31 4.66
N VAL A 181 -9.44 11.42 5.07
CA VAL A 181 -10.15 11.53 6.36
C VAL A 181 -11.33 10.56 6.40
N ALA A 182 -12.15 10.53 5.35
CA ALA A 182 -13.27 9.61 5.25
C ALA A 182 -12.81 8.15 5.31
N ASN A 183 -11.71 7.81 4.62
CA ASN A 183 -11.13 6.48 4.63
C ASN A 183 -10.64 6.05 6.02
N LEU A 184 -9.88 6.90 6.73
CA LEU A 184 -9.43 6.60 8.10
C LEU A 184 -10.60 6.37 9.07
N ARG A 185 -11.68 7.15 8.93
CA ARG A 185 -12.91 7.00 9.72
C ARG A 185 -13.63 5.70 9.37
N GLU A 186 -13.76 5.35 8.10
CA GLU A 186 -14.39 4.09 7.69
C GLU A 186 -13.56 2.87 8.14
N GLN A 187 -12.23 2.91 8.01
CA GLN A 187 -11.36 1.85 8.54
C GLN A 187 -11.57 1.63 10.05
N THR A 188 -11.79 2.71 10.80
CA THR A 188 -12.12 2.59 12.23
C THR A 188 -13.45 1.85 12.43
N ALA A 189 -14.47 2.20 11.63
CA ALA A 189 -15.77 1.53 11.70
C ALA A 189 -15.66 0.04 11.37
N THR A 190 -14.98 -0.30 10.29
CA THR A 190 -14.72 -1.68 9.86
C THR A 190 -13.97 -2.46 10.93
N LEU A 191 -12.92 -1.89 11.53
CA LEU A 191 -12.18 -2.58 12.59
C LEU A 191 -13.07 -2.90 13.79
N CYS A 192 -13.91 -1.94 14.22
CA CYS A 192 -14.84 -2.16 15.32
C CYS A 192 -15.82 -3.31 15.02
N GLU A 193 -16.33 -3.38 13.78
CA GLU A 193 -17.21 -4.43 13.30
C GLU A 193 -16.52 -5.79 13.28
N GLU A 194 -15.32 -5.89 12.72
CA GLU A 194 -14.51 -7.11 12.71
C GLU A 194 -14.19 -7.61 14.12
N MET A 195 -13.90 -6.69 15.06
CA MET A 195 -13.67 -7.05 16.45
C MET A 195 -14.93 -7.58 17.12
N LEU A 196 -16.10 -6.96 16.90
CA LEU A 196 -17.37 -7.45 17.42
C LEU A 196 -17.69 -8.86 16.90
N VAL A 197 -17.43 -9.11 15.61
CA VAL A 197 -17.54 -10.45 15.01
C VAL A 197 -16.55 -11.40 15.69
N SER A 198 -15.29 -11.00 15.86
CA SER A 198 -14.27 -11.83 16.53
C SER A 198 -14.62 -12.19 17.97
N ILE A 199 -15.29 -11.29 18.72
CA ILE A 199 -15.71 -11.53 20.11
C ILE A 199 -16.97 -12.41 20.15
N SER A 200 -17.79 -12.42 19.09
CA SER A 200 -19.04 -13.20 19.03
C SER A 200 -18.86 -14.60 18.45
N ASN A 201 -17.97 -14.75 17.45
CA ASN A 201 -17.86 -15.94 16.61
C ASN A 201 -16.49 -16.65 16.78
N GLY A 202 -15.73 -16.31 17.82
CA GLY A 202 -14.42 -16.92 18.08
C GLY A 202 -14.51 -18.43 18.37
N LYS A 203 -13.43 -19.17 18.08
CA LYS A 203 -13.29 -20.61 18.42
C LYS A 203 -13.41 -20.90 19.93
N THR A 204 -13.27 -19.86 20.74
CA THR A 204 -13.31 -19.85 22.19
C THR A 204 -14.17 -18.66 22.59
N ASP A 205 -15.13 -18.88 23.48
CA ASP A 205 -16.11 -17.86 23.84
C ASP A 205 -15.44 -16.64 24.52
N GLY A 206 -15.87 -15.44 24.13
CA GLY A 206 -15.45 -14.18 24.74
C GLY A 206 -14.26 -13.46 24.10
N VAL A 207 -13.67 -12.54 24.88
CA VAL A 207 -12.67 -11.56 24.40
C VAL A 207 -11.29 -12.20 24.28
N HIS A 208 -10.53 -11.87 23.22
CA HIS A 208 -9.14 -12.32 23.03
C HIS A 208 -8.14 -11.19 23.17
N GLN A 209 -6.98 -11.49 23.75
CA GLN A 209 -5.91 -10.49 23.92
C GLN A 209 -5.39 -10.00 22.57
N LYS A 210 -5.32 -10.88 21.56
CA LYS A 210 -4.97 -10.52 20.19
C LYS A 210 -5.93 -9.47 19.61
N THR A 211 -7.24 -9.59 19.90
CA THR A 211 -8.27 -8.65 19.45
C THR A 211 -8.08 -7.29 20.13
N LEU A 212 -7.82 -7.26 21.44
CA LEU A 212 -7.53 -6.01 22.17
C LEU A 212 -6.26 -5.34 21.66
N ASN A 213 -5.17 -6.10 21.49
CA ASN A 213 -3.91 -5.59 20.97
C ASN A 213 -4.06 -5.03 19.55
N ARG A 214 -4.92 -5.64 18.71
CA ARG A 214 -5.23 -5.12 17.37
C ARG A 214 -5.83 -3.72 17.43
N LEU A 215 -6.73 -3.44 18.38
CA LEU A 215 -7.31 -2.11 18.54
C LEU A 215 -6.30 -1.10 19.05
N VAL A 216 -5.46 -1.49 20.02
CA VAL A 216 -4.38 -0.62 20.51
C VAL A 216 -3.45 -0.22 19.37
N ASN A 217 -2.98 -1.20 18.61
CA ASN A 217 -2.09 -0.97 17.47
C ASN A 217 -2.76 -0.08 16.40
N PHE A 218 -4.06 -0.29 16.15
CA PHE A 218 -4.81 0.55 15.21
C PHE A 218 -4.92 1.99 15.69
N ILE A 219 -5.19 2.23 16.98
CA ILE A 219 -5.26 3.59 17.53
C ILE A 219 -3.92 4.31 17.37
N ASP A 220 -2.81 3.60 17.61
CA ASP A 220 -1.47 4.14 17.44
C ASP A 220 -1.17 4.41 15.95
N GLN A 221 -1.58 3.51 15.05
CA GLN A 221 -1.46 3.71 13.59
C GLN A 221 -2.31 4.87 13.09
N PHE A 222 -3.56 5.00 13.56
CA PHE A 222 -4.45 6.12 13.22
C PHE A 222 -3.77 7.45 13.54
N LYS A 223 -3.21 7.59 14.75
CA LYS A 223 -2.49 8.80 15.17
C LYS A 223 -1.33 9.15 14.24
N GLN A 224 -0.58 8.14 13.82
CA GLN A 224 0.52 8.35 12.88
C GLN A 224 0.04 8.71 11.47
N MET A 225 -1.12 8.21 11.06
CA MET A 225 -1.73 8.51 9.77
C MET A 225 -2.59 9.79 9.77
N ASN A 226 -2.92 10.35 10.94
CA ASN A 226 -3.75 11.54 11.13
C ASN A 226 -3.02 12.85 10.78
N PHE A 227 -2.52 12.96 9.55
CA PHE A 227 -1.75 14.12 9.09
C PHE A 227 -2.60 15.41 8.99
N VAL A 228 -3.92 15.26 8.89
CA VAL A 228 -4.89 16.37 8.78
C VAL A 228 -5.22 16.97 10.16
N GLY A 229 -5.01 16.21 11.24
CA GLY A 229 -5.36 16.64 12.60
C GLY A 229 -6.87 16.54 12.87
N ASP A 230 -7.47 15.39 12.58
CA ASP A 230 -8.85 15.06 12.97
C ASP A 230 -8.94 14.84 14.50
N ASP A 231 -8.89 15.95 15.24
CA ASP A 231 -8.87 15.96 16.71
C ASP A 231 -10.13 15.29 17.30
N VAL A 232 -11.27 15.40 16.62
CA VAL A 232 -12.55 14.84 17.07
C VAL A 232 -12.47 13.32 17.10
N MET A 233 -11.99 12.72 16.01
CA MET A 233 -11.84 11.27 15.93
C MET A 233 -10.73 10.76 16.84
N GLU A 234 -9.60 11.48 16.90
CA GLU A 234 -8.48 11.12 17.77
C GLU A 234 -8.85 11.12 19.26
N GLN A 235 -9.56 12.15 19.74
CA GLN A 235 -10.05 12.21 21.11
C GLN A 235 -10.99 11.06 21.44
N ARG A 236 -11.88 10.69 20.49
CA ARG A 236 -12.80 9.57 20.67
C ARG A 236 -12.07 8.23 20.78
N LEU A 237 -11.05 8.02 19.96
CA LEU A 237 -10.20 6.82 20.03
C LEU A 237 -9.42 6.75 21.35
N GLU A 238 -8.89 7.88 21.82
CA GLU A 238 -8.17 7.95 23.08
C GLU A 238 -9.09 7.70 24.29
N GLN A 239 -10.33 8.20 24.25
CA GLN A 239 -11.35 7.88 25.25
C GLN A 239 -11.61 6.37 25.29
N VAL A 240 -11.84 5.75 24.13
CA VAL A 240 -12.08 4.30 24.04
C VAL A 240 -10.87 3.49 24.53
N ARG A 241 -9.63 3.93 24.24
CA ARG A 241 -8.41 3.32 24.77
C ARG A 241 -8.43 3.29 26.30
N LYS A 242 -8.70 4.42 26.93
CA LYS A 242 -8.73 4.57 28.39
C LYS A 242 -9.85 3.75 29.04
N GLU A 243 -11.04 3.77 28.44
CA GLU A 243 -12.23 3.13 29.01
C GLU A 243 -12.26 1.61 28.80
N LEU A 244 -11.82 1.13 27.63
CA LEU A 244 -12.05 -0.23 27.17
C LEU A 244 -10.77 -1.07 26.99
N LEU A 245 -9.57 -0.48 27.01
CA LEU A 245 -8.32 -1.20 26.75
C LEU A 245 -7.38 -1.22 27.96
N GLY A 246 -7.85 -0.80 29.13
CA GLY A 246 -7.11 -0.90 30.40
C GLY A 246 -7.19 -2.26 31.09
N ARG A 247 -7.94 -3.22 30.53
CA ARG A 247 -8.17 -4.56 31.10
C ARG A 247 -7.63 -5.65 30.20
N SER A 248 -7.22 -6.77 30.79
CA SER A 248 -6.80 -7.96 30.04
C SER A 248 -8.00 -8.75 29.50
N ALA A 249 -7.76 -9.59 28.50
CA ALA A 249 -8.79 -10.48 27.97
C ALA A 249 -9.36 -11.45 29.01
N GLU A 250 -8.55 -11.88 29.99
CA GLU A 250 -8.99 -12.78 31.07
C GLU A 250 -9.97 -12.08 32.02
N GLU A 251 -9.68 -10.82 32.37
CA GLU A 251 -10.60 -10.00 33.18
C GLU A 251 -11.93 -9.75 32.46
N TYR A 252 -11.91 -9.61 31.13
CA TYR A 252 -13.13 -9.56 30.34
C TYR A 252 -13.88 -10.90 30.34
N ARG A 253 -13.20 -12.05 30.23
CA ARG A 253 -13.87 -13.36 30.30
C ARG A 253 -14.54 -13.62 31.64
N GLY A 254 -13.92 -13.20 32.74
CA GLY A 254 -14.48 -13.33 34.08
C GLY A 254 -15.58 -12.33 34.43
N ASN A 255 -15.91 -11.36 33.56
CA ASN A 255 -16.85 -10.28 33.89
C ASN A 255 -17.79 -9.94 32.72
N GLN A 256 -19.00 -10.50 32.76
CA GLN A 256 -20.04 -10.29 31.74
C GLN A 256 -20.41 -8.80 31.55
N SER A 257 -20.45 -8.02 32.63
CA SER A 257 -20.72 -6.57 32.55
C SER A 257 -19.61 -5.82 31.82
N ALA A 258 -18.35 -6.26 31.96
CA ALA A 258 -17.23 -5.67 31.25
C ALA A 258 -17.27 -6.03 29.76
N GLN A 259 -17.64 -7.27 29.42
CA GLN A 259 -17.82 -7.67 28.02
C GLN A 259 -18.95 -6.89 27.33
N GLN A 260 -20.08 -6.71 28.01
CA GLN A 260 -21.19 -5.93 27.46
C GLN A 260 -20.80 -4.46 27.24
N ARG A 261 -20.04 -3.87 28.18
CA ARG A 261 -19.48 -2.53 28.01
C ARG A 261 -18.51 -2.44 26.84
N LEU A 262 -17.61 -3.42 26.67
CA LEU A 262 -16.70 -3.48 25.53
C LEU A 262 -17.47 -3.56 24.21
N ARG A 263 -18.43 -4.49 24.10
CA ARG A 263 -19.26 -4.64 22.89
C ARG A 263 -20.05 -3.35 22.57
N SER A 264 -20.66 -2.74 23.58
CA SER A 264 -21.42 -1.50 23.41
C SER A 264 -20.52 -0.34 23.01
N GLY A 265 -19.34 -0.22 23.62
CA GLY A 265 -18.36 0.81 23.33
C GLY A 265 -17.78 0.69 21.92
N LEU A 266 -17.45 -0.53 21.47
CA LEU A 266 -17.00 -0.79 20.10
C LEU A 266 -18.10 -0.48 19.07
N SER A 267 -19.34 -0.89 19.35
CA SER A 267 -20.49 -0.59 18.48
C SER A 267 -20.74 0.93 18.37
N ALA A 268 -20.67 1.64 19.49
CA ALA A 268 -20.81 3.09 19.53
C ALA A 268 -19.66 3.80 18.79
N LEU A 269 -18.41 3.35 18.97
CA LEU A 269 -17.27 3.87 18.25
C LEU A 269 -17.41 3.66 16.74
N GLY A 270 -17.76 2.44 16.31
CA GLY A 270 -17.91 2.13 14.89
C GLY A 270 -19.05 2.92 14.24
N SER A 271 -20.18 3.05 14.91
CA SER A 271 -21.31 3.86 14.44
C SER A 271 -20.95 5.35 14.34
N TYR A 272 -20.22 5.87 15.34
CA TYR A 272 -19.75 7.24 15.34
C TYR A 272 -18.75 7.51 14.21
N ALA A 273 -17.79 6.61 14.02
CA ALA A 273 -16.80 6.69 12.95
C ALA A 273 -17.47 6.68 11.56
N ARG A 274 -18.45 5.79 11.33
CA ARG A 274 -19.23 5.71 10.09
C ARG A 274 -20.09 6.95 9.85
N SER A 275 -20.62 7.55 10.91
CA SER A 275 -21.33 8.83 10.83
C SER A 275 -20.39 9.95 10.39
N LEU A 276 -19.22 10.06 11.03
CA LEU A 276 -18.22 11.06 10.69
C LEU A 276 -17.61 10.83 9.29
N ALA A 277 -17.49 9.59 8.83
CA ALA A 277 -17.00 9.29 7.48
C ALA A 277 -17.90 9.88 6.38
N LYS A 278 -19.20 10.05 6.68
CA LYS A 278 -20.19 10.69 5.79
C LYS A 278 -20.38 12.18 6.06
N ALA A 279 -19.79 12.70 7.12
CA ALA A 279 -19.91 14.11 7.48
C ALA A 279 -19.00 14.98 6.61
N ASP A 280 -19.35 16.27 6.51
CA ASP A 280 -18.54 17.24 5.77
C ASP A 280 -17.13 17.40 6.37
N ALA A 281 -16.11 17.07 5.59
CA ALA A 281 -14.70 17.19 5.95
C ALA A 281 -14.11 18.57 5.60
N THR A 282 -14.87 19.46 4.96
CA THR A 282 -14.42 20.80 4.55
C THR A 282 -13.72 21.58 5.67
N PRO A 283 -14.20 21.58 6.94
CA PRO A 283 -13.51 22.29 8.02
C PRO A 283 -12.08 21.77 8.29
N LEU A 284 -11.86 20.46 8.16
CA LEU A 284 -10.54 19.85 8.33
C LEU A 284 -9.61 20.18 7.16
N VAL A 285 -10.14 20.12 5.94
CA VAL A 285 -9.41 20.49 4.71
C VAL A 285 -8.96 21.96 4.77
N GLN A 286 -9.84 22.86 5.19
CA GLN A 286 -9.52 24.29 5.34
C GLN A 286 -8.42 24.53 6.39
N ARG A 287 -8.54 23.91 7.57
CA ARG A 287 -7.51 23.97 8.62
C ARG A 287 -6.15 23.47 8.13
N PHE A 288 -6.11 22.37 7.38
CA PHE A 288 -4.88 21.85 6.80
C PHE A 288 -4.25 22.84 5.81
N GLY A 289 -5.07 23.46 4.95
CA GLY A 289 -4.62 24.51 4.03
C GLY A 289 -4.02 25.73 4.74
N GLU A 290 -4.56 26.13 5.89
CA GLU A 290 -4.01 27.23 6.70
C GLU A 290 -2.67 26.88 7.38
N LEU A 291 -2.52 25.65 7.86
CA LEU A 291 -1.25 25.17 8.45
C LEU A 291 -0.11 25.19 7.42
N GLY A 292 -0.42 24.85 6.17
CA GLY A 292 0.51 25.01 5.04
C GLY A 292 0.98 26.46 4.92
N LYS A 293 0.05 27.42 4.82
CA LYS A 293 0.37 28.85 4.67
C LYS A 293 1.22 29.42 5.80
N ARG A 294 0.97 29.03 7.06
CA ARG A 294 1.70 29.55 8.23
C ARG A 294 3.16 29.08 8.29
N LYS A 295 3.45 27.83 7.90
CA LYS A 295 4.84 27.33 7.84
C LYS A 295 5.66 28.02 6.75
N PHE A 296 5.05 28.39 5.63
CA PHE A 296 5.75 29.14 4.57
C PHE A 296 6.05 30.61 4.96
N ALA A 297 5.17 31.26 5.73
CA ALA A 297 5.40 32.64 6.19
C ALA A 297 6.54 32.78 7.22
N LEU A 298 6.89 31.70 7.92
CA LEU A 298 7.99 31.66 8.89
C LEU A 298 9.34 31.24 8.27
N ALA A 299 9.34 30.79 7.01
CA ALA A 299 10.52 30.34 6.27
C ALA A 299 10.93 31.30 5.14
N ALA A 300 10.34 32.50 5.08
CA ALA A 300 10.60 33.56 4.11
C ALA A 300 11.29 34.76 4.77
#